data_AF-A0A2S9KCX4-F1
#
_entry.id   AF-A0A2S9KCX4-F1
#
_cell.length_a   1.000
_cell.length_b   1.000
_cell.length_c   1.000
_cell.angle_alpha   90.00
_cell.angle_beta   90.00
_cell.angle_gamma   90.00
#
_symmetry.space_group_name_H-M   'P 1'
#
loop_
_entity.id
_entity.type
_entity.pdbx_description
1 polymer ?
#
loop_
_entity_poly.entity_id
_entity_poly.type
_entity_poly.pdbx_seq_one_letter_code
_entity_poly.pdbx_strand_id
1 'polypeptide(L)'
;MDGTPHLTWYPGTVLPYASLWHTVLRVIALNLLSSGELPDGPERVIGSSSANHRIVHLLHNDGLPVDTQQLAQWLGESPEAFRWSHLGFMPGWSRFLFTHGLRLCPQCTAAGYHSALLSLRLLDRCPIHGTALLDRCPCGRYFSERLGASGYSHAGSCVCGQLVFFTRETCRQPTLDPALTHAFDPVVVWLERMAPLIRPKVASRAWQLRWDGAWATLLPQWGEALGFGYPSLFLRPPEVNRRCLAVADSGRLAG
;
A
#
# COMPACT_ATOMS: atom_id res chain seq x y z
N MET A 1 19.92 -16.60 -25.32
CA MET A 1 18.48 -16.50 -25.61
C MET A 1 17.84 -15.96 -24.35
N ASP A 2 17.51 -14.68 -24.34
CA ASP A 2 16.97 -14.01 -23.15
C ASP A 2 15.59 -14.61 -22.85
N GLY A 3 15.51 -15.41 -21.79
CA GLY A 3 14.33 -16.20 -21.39
C GLY A 3 13.19 -15.37 -20.79
N THR A 4 13.02 -14.13 -21.24
CA THR A 4 11.98 -13.23 -20.78
C THR A 4 10.65 -13.62 -21.44
N PRO A 5 9.57 -13.92 -20.67
CA PRO A 5 8.29 -14.24 -21.25
C PRO A 5 7.74 -13.04 -22.04
N HIS A 6 7.20 -13.29 -23.24
CA HIS A 6 6.52 -12.26 -24.03
C HIS A 6 5.09 -12.06 -23.51
N LEU A 7 4.92 -11.09 -22.61
CA LEU A 7 3.61 -10.72 -22.08
C LEU A 7 2.91 -9.68 -22.97
N THR A 8 1.60 -9.81 -23.11
CA THR A 8 0.71 -8.76 -23.58
C THR A 8 0.71 -7.64 -22.55
N TRP A 9 1.46 -6.58 -22.85
CA TRP A 9 1.59 -5.38 -22.05
C TRP A 9 1.88 -4.17 -22.94
N TYR A 10 1.49 -2.97 -22.49
CA TYR A 10 1.89 -1.71 -23.11
C TYR A 10 2.91 -1.03 -22.19
N PRO A 11 4.20 -0.98 -22.58
CA PRO A 11 5.23 -0.32 -21.78
C PRO A 11 4.90 1.16 -21.51
N GLY A 12 5.28 1.65 -20.33
CA GLY A 12 4.95 3.00 -19.86
C GLY A 12 3.54 3.13 -19.29
N THR A 13 2.83 2.03 -19.03
CA THR A 13 1.46 2.06 -18.47
C THR A 13 1.40 1.68 -16.99
N VAL A 14 2.54 1.43 -16.34
CA VAL A 14 2.66 1.50 -14.88
C VAL A 14 2.81 2.97 -14.47
N LEU A 15 1.70 3.61 -14.12
CA LEU A 15 1.70 4.99 -13.65
C LEU A 15 2.46 5.14 -12.31
N PRO A 16 2.97 6.35 -11.98
CA PRO A 16 3.62 6.58 -10.69
C PRO A 16 2.72 6.18 -9.52
N TYR A 17 3.33 5.58 -8.50
CA TYR A 17 2.67 5.06 -7.29
C TYR A 17 1.60 3.97 -7.54
N ALA A 18 1.53 3.40 -8.76
CA ALA A 18 0.63 2.28 -9.05
C ALA A 18 1.01 1.06 -8.19
N SER A 19 0.01 0.49 -7.53
CA SER A 19 0.21 -0.62 -6.61
C SER A 19 0.57 -1.91 -7.35
N LEU A 20 1.43 -2.72 -6.74
CA LEU A 20 1.78 -4.06 -7.18
C LEU A 20 0.54 -4.94 -7.31
N TRP A 21 -0.39 -4.83 -6.36
CA TRP A 21 -1.68 -5.53 -6.42
C TRP A 21 -2.41 -5.27 -7.74
N HIS A 22 -2.62 -4.01 -8.09
CA HIS A 22 -3.36 -3.65 -9.30
C HIS A 22 -2.59 -4.01 -10.58
N THR A 23 -1.27 -3.78 -10.59
CA THR A 23 -0.41 -4.15 -11.72
C THR A 23 -0.44 -5.65 -11.97
N VAL A 24 -0.28 -6.47 -10.93
CA VAL A 24 -0.35 -7.94 -11.04
C VAL A 24 -1.72 -8.40 -11.53
N LEU A 25 -2.82 -7.83 -11.02
CA LEU A 25 -4.16 -8.18 -11.52
C LEU A 25 -4.34 -7.83 -13.00
N ARG A 26 -3.82 -6.68 -13.46
CA ARG A 26 -3.82 -6.33 -14.89
C ARG A 26 -3.02 -7.34 -15.72
N VAL A 27 -1.82 -7.70 -15.26
CA VAL A 27 -0.97 -8.68 -15.95
C VAL A 27 -1.67 -10.04 -16.05
N ILE A 28 -2.26 -10.53 -14.96
CA ILE A 28 -3.05 -11.76 -14.95
C ILE A 28 -4.21 -11.67 -15.93
N ALA A 29 -4.99 -10.58 -15.90
CA ALA A 29 -6.15 -10.43 -16.77
C ALA A 29 -5.78 -10.35 -18.26
N LEU A 30 -4.64 -9.74 -18.61
CA LEU A 30 -4.19 -9.61 -19.99
C LEU A 30 -3.54 -10.89 -20.55
N ASN A 31 -2.94 -11.71 -19.68
CA ASN A 31 -2.11 -12.85 -20.09
C ASN A 31 -2.63 -14.21 -19.61
N LEU A 32 -3.75 -14.23 -18.88
CA LEU A 32 -4.34 -15.44 -18.28
C LEU A 32 -3.35 -16.22 -17.41
N LEU A 33 -2.48 -15.51 -16.68
CA LEU A 33 -1.49 -16.15 -15.81
C LEU A 33 -2.16 -16.90 -14.67
N SER A 34 -1.59 -18.05 -14.33
CA SER A 34 -1.97 -18.91 -13.22
C SER A 34 -1.03 -18.74 -12.03
N SER A 35 -1.38 -19.40 -10.92
CA SER A 35 -0.56 -19.41 -9.71
C SER A 35 0.79 -20.09 -9.98
N GLY A 36 1.87 -19.33 -9.84
CA GLY A 36 3.24 -19.82 -10.05
C GLY A 36 3.89 -19.30 -11.34
N GLU A 37 3.15 -18.59 -12.19
CA GLU A 37 3.69 -17.96 -13.40
C GLU A 37 4.12 -16.51 -13.18
N LEU A 38 4.00 -15.99 -11.95
CA LEU A 38 4.56 -14.70 -11.57
C LEU A 38 6.04 -14.85 -11.19
N PRO A 39 6.87 -13.81 -11.41
CA PRO A 39 8.29 -13.89 -11.08
C PRO A 39 8.46 -13.93 -9.57
N ASP A 40 9.11 -14.98 -9.05
CA ASP A 40 9.42 -15.15 -7.62
C ASP A 40 10.77 -14.48 -7.27
N GLY A 41 10.91 -13.95 -6.06
CA GLY A 41 12.17 -13.40 -5.57
C GLY A 41 13.28 -14.45 -5.38
N PRO A 42 14.57 -14.01 -5.34
CA PRO A 42 15.74 -14.89 -5.35
C PRO A 42 15.82 -15.85 -4.15
N GLU A 43 15.29 -15.47 -2.98
CA GLU A 43 15.26 -16.34 -1.79
C GLU A 43 14.36 -17.58 -1.95
N ARG A 44 13.45 -17.58 -2.93
CA ARG A 44 12.50 -18.68 -3.16
C ARG A 44 12.96 -19.73 -4.15
N VAL A 45 13.99 -19.46 -4.94
CA VAL A 45 14.55 -20.41 -5.92
C VAL A 45 15.24 -21.58 -5.21
N ILE A 46 15.66 -21.40 -3.96
CA ILE A 46 16.35 -22.39 -3.14
C ILE A 46 15.36 -23.08 -2.18
N GLY A 47 14.61 -24.08 -2.68
CA GLY A 47 14.17 -25.19 -1.84
C GLY A 47 12.70 -25.33 -1.42
N SER A 48 11.71 -24.77 -2.13
CA SER A 48 10.29 -25.04 -1.81
C SER A 48 9.44 -25.42 -3.03
N SER A 49 9.65 -26.63 -3.53
CA SER A 49 8.71 -27.34 -4.40
C SER A 49 7.46 -27.76 -3.60
N SER A 50 6.46 -26.90 -3.53
CA SER A 50 5.10 -27.36 -3.20
C SER A 50 4.09 -26.51 -3.96
N ALA A 51 3.47 -27.15 -4.95
CA ALA A 51 2.42 -26.62 -5.83
C ALA A 51 1.07 -26.42 -5.11
N ASN A 52 1.09 -26.04 -3.82
CA ASN A 52 -0.11 -25.69 -3.09
C ASN A 52 -0.44 -24.23 -3.35
N HIS A 53 -1.64 -23.97 -3.90
CA HIS A 53 -2.28 -22.67 -4.10
C HIS A 53 -1.66 -21.55 -3.25
N ARG A 54 -0.66 -20.87 -3.82
CA ARG A 54 0.15 -19.91 -3.09
C ARG A 54 -0.67 -18.66 -2.84
N ILE A 55 -0.83 -18.29 -1.57
CA ILE A 55 -1.42 -17.00 -1.21
C ILE A 55 -0.29 -15.98 -1.11
N VAL A 56 -0.35 -14.95 -1.96
CA VAL A 56 0.66 -13.88 -2.05
C VAL A 56 0.11 -12.59 -1.47
N HIS A 57 0.87 -11.89 -0.61
CA HIS A 57 0.45 -10.63 0.01
C HIS A 57 1.04 -9.43 -0.74
N LEU A 58 0.29 -8.80 -1.62
CA LEU A 58 0.81 -7.81 -2.57
C LEU A 58 0.89 -6.38 -2.02
N LEU A 59 0.18 -6.06 -0.92
CA LEU A 59 0.24 -4.71 -0.34
C LEU A 59 1.62 -4.40 0.24
N HIS A 60 2.26 -5.36 0.89
CA HIS A 60 3.58 -5.20 1.48
C HIS A 60 4.65 -6.01 0.76
N ASN A 61 4.29 -7.10 0.07
CA ASN A 61 5.26 -7.96 -0.62
C ASN A 61 6.36 -8.50 0.33
N ASP A 62 5.96 -8.84 1.57
CA ASP A 62 6.88 -9.35 2.59
C ASP A 62 7.48 -10.69 2.15
N GLY A 63 8.81 -10.82 2.20
CA GLY A 63 9.53 -11.99 1.69
C GLY A 63 9.61 -12.06 0.16
N LEU A 64 9.32 -10.95 -0.53
CA LEU A 64 9.42 -10.79 -2.00
C LEU A 64 8.76 -11.94 -2.79
N PRO A 65 7.48 -12.28 -2.51
CA PRO A 65 6.77 -13.31 -3.26
C PRO A 65 6.49 -12.91 -4.71
N VAL A 66 6.63 -11.64 -5.07
CA VAL A 66 6.77 -11.17 -6.45
C VAL A 66 8.05 -10.34 -6.57
N ASP A 67 8.96 -10.75 -7.44
CA ASP A 67 10.15 -9.96 -7.79
C ASP A 67 9.74 -8.80 -8.71
N THR A 68 9.75 -7.58 -8.18
CA THR A 68 9.34 -6.39 -8.93
C THR A 68 10.35 -5.98 -9.99
N GLN A 69 11.63 -6.32 -9.83
CA GLN A 69 12.67 -6.02 -10.83
C GLN A 69 12.51 -6.95 -12.03
N GLN A 70 12.31 -8.24 -11.78
CA GLN A 70 12.04 -9.20 -12.85
C GLN A 70 10.67 -8.93 -13.51
N LEU A 71 9.65 -8.56 -12.73
CA LEU A 71 8.36 -8.15 -13.28
C LEU A 71 8.50 -6.91 -14.19
N ALA A 72 9.27 -5.90 -13.77
CA ALA A 72 9.53 -4.73 -14.61
C ALA A 72 10.19 -5.11 -15.95
N GLN A 73 11.16 -6.02 -15.92
CA GLN A 73 11.80 -6.55 -17.13
C GLN A 73 10.82 -7.28 -18.05
N TRP A 74 9.96 -8.14 -17.50
CA TRP A 74 8.93 -8.87 -18.27
C TRP A 74 7.94 -7.93 -18.96
N LEU A 75 7.66 -6.78 -18.35
CA LEU A 75 6.72 -5.78 -18.86
C LEU A 75 7.39 -4.71 -19.74
N GLY A 76 8.72 -4.70 -19.84
CA GLY A 76 9.46 -3.62 -20.50
C GLY A 76 9.32 -2.26 -19.79
N GLU A 77 9.08 -2.28 -18.47
CA GLU A 77 8.91 -1.10 -17.63
C GLU A 77 10.21 -0.73 -16.91
N SER A 78 10.33 0.53 -16.51
CA SER A 78 11.41 0.95 -15.61
C SER A 78 11.21 0.34 -14.23
N PRO A 79 12.25 -0.23 -13.58
CA PRO A 79 12.17 -0.68 -12.19
C PRO A 79 11.71 0.43 -11.22
N GLU A 80 12.02 1.70 -11.52
CA GLU A 80 11.61 2.84 -10.68
C GLU A 80 10.08 3.00 -10.62
N ALA A 81 9.35 2.57 -11.66
CA ALA A 81 7.88 2.58 -11.67
C ALA A 81 7.29 1.70 -10.54
N PHE A 82 8.06 0.73 -10.04
CA PHE A 82 7.66 -0.19 -8.97
C PHE A 82 8.11 0.24 -7.57
N ARG A 83 8.91 1.30 -7.42
CA ARG A 83 9.51 1.71 -6.14
C ARG A 83 8.49 1.87 -5.01
N TRP A 84 7.32 2.42 -5.33
CA TRP A 84 6.20 2.64 -4.39
C TRP A 84 4.99 1.74 -4.67
N SER A 85 5.19 0.66 -5.41
CA SER A 85 4.11 -0.27 -5.77
C SER A 85 3.63 -1.11 -4.59
N HIS A 86 4.48 -1.34 -3.60
CA HIS A 86 4.13 -2.00 -2.36
C HIS A 86 4.80 -1.30 -1.17
N LEU A 87 4.35 -1.62 0.05
CA LEU A 87 4.79 -0.98 1.29
C LEU A 87 5.84 -1.81 2.05
N GLY A 88 6.55 -2.70 1.34
CA GLY A 88 7.50 -3.64 1.94
C GLY A 88 8.79 -2.99 2.44
N PHE A 89 9.17 -1.86 1.82
CA PHE A 89 10.32 -1.07 2.26
C PHE A 89 10.06 -0.36 3.59
N MET A 90 8.79 -0.22 4.01
CA MET A 90 8.47 0.38 5.30
C MET A 90 8.84 -0.57 6.44
N PRO A 91 9.48 -0.09 7.52
CA PRO A 91 9.87 -0.92 8.63
C PRO A 91 8.65 -1.57 9.30
N GLY A 92 8.78 -2.81 9.77
CA GLY A 92 7.67 -3.57 10.34
C GLY A 92 6.95 -2.90 11.52
N TRP A 93 7.61 -1.98 12.23
CA TRP A 93 6.98 -1.22 13.31
C TRP A 93 5.92 -0.23 12.79
N SER A 94 5.96 0.17 11.52
CA SER A 94 5.07 1.16 10.92
C SER A 94 3.73 0.58 10.47
N ARG A 95 3.52 -0.74 10.62
CA ARG A 95 2.31 -1.42 10.13
C ARG A 95 1.00 -0.90 10.72
N PHE A 96 1.05 -0.27 11.90
CA PHE A 96 -0.11 0.41 12.48
C PHE A 96 -0.60 1.60 11.66
N LEU A 97 0.23 2.18 10.80
CA LEU A 97 -0.14 3.25 9.88
C LEU A 97 -1.06 2.76 8.76
N PHE A 98 -1.15 1.45 8.51
CA PHE A 98 -1.85 0.89 7.35
C PHE A 98 -3.03 0.01 7.77
N THR A 99 -4.07 -0.03 6.94
CA THR A 99 -5.24 -0.90 7.13
C THR A 99 -4.88 -2.37 6.94
N HIS A 100 -5.68 -3.25 7.54
CA HIS A 100 -5.65 -4.67 7.17
C HIS A 100 -6.45 -4.85 5.89
N GLY A 101 -5.77 -4.84 4.75
CA GLY A 101 -6.40 -4.89 3.42
C GLY A 101 -6.31 -3.58 2.66
N LEU A 102 -6.86 -3.63 1.45
CA LEU A 102 -6.80 -2.54 0.50
C LEU A 102 -7.96 -1.56 0.70
N ARG A 103 -7.73 -0.32 0.31
CA ARG A 103 -8.81 0.65 0.14
C ARG A 103 -8.75 1.26 -1.24
N LEU A 104 -9.92 1.38 -1.85
CA LEU A 104 -10.07 1.78 -3.24
C LEU A 104 -10.74 3.15 -3.34
N CYS A 105 -10.31 3.91 -4.34
CA CYS A 105 -11.08 5.03 -4.86
C CYS A 105 -11.80 4.55 -6.13
N PRO A 106 -13.15 4.57 -6.19
CA PRO A 106 -13.89 4.08 -7.35
C PRO A 106 -13.49 4.77 -8.67
N GLN A 107 -13.17 6.06 -8.60
CA GLN A 107 -12.78 6.85 -9.77
C GLN A 107 -11.37 6.49 -10.24
N CYS A 108 -10.41 6.29 -9.33
CA CYS A 108 -9.09 5.77 -9.69
C CYS A 108 -9.19 4.40 -10.37
N THR A 109 -9.94 3.46 -9.77
CA THR A 109 -10.05 2.10 -10.32
C THR A 109 -10.77 2.11 -11.67
N ALA A 110 -11.84 2.91 -11.81
CA ALA A 110 -12.51 3.08 -13.10
C ALA A 110 -11.57 3.62 -14.19
N ALA A 111 -10.55 4.38 -13.82
CA ALA A 111 -9.50 4.88 -14.73
C ALA A 111 -8.31 3.92 -14.90
N GLY A 112 -8.40 2.67 -14.39
CA GLY A 112 -7.33 1.68 -14.49
C GLY A 112 -6.16 1.93 -13.55
N TYR A 113 -6.39 2.57 -12.40
CA TYR A 113 -5.35 2.92 -11.44
C TYR A 113 -5.72 2.59 -10.00
N HIS A 114 -4.73 2.19 -9.21
CA HIS A 114 -4.82 2.08 -7.76
C HIS A 114 -3.43 2.24 -7.14
N SER A 115 -3.33 2.89 -5.98
CA SER A 115 -2.07 3.05 -5.24
C SER A 115 -2.14 2.33 -3.90
N ALA A 116 -1.04 1.66 -3.51
CA ALA A 116 -0.91 1.01 -2.21
C ALA A 116 -1.04 2.02 -1.06
N LEU A 117 -0.66 3.28 -1.31
CA LEU A 117 -0.76 4.41 -0.38
C LEU A 117 -2.18 4.68 0.09
N LEU A 118 -3.20 4.32 -0.71
CA LEU A 118 -4.59 4.41 -0.30
C LEU A 118 -4.92 3.55 0.92
N SER A 119 -4.06 2.60 1.31
CA SER A 119 -4.23 1.79 2.53
C SER A 119 -3.71 2.49 3.80
N LEU A 120 -3.17 3.70 3.72
CA LEU A 120 -2.69 4.47 4.88
C LEU A 120 -3.85 4.99 5.74
N ARG A 121 -4.02 4.52 6.98
CA ARG A 121 -5.12 4.88 7.90
C ARG A 121 -5.33 6.37 8.09
N LEU A 122 -4.29 7.18 7.89
CA LEU A 122 -4.35 8.64 7.96
C LEU A 122 -5.11 9.27 6.79
N LEU A 123 -5.37 8.53 5.71
CA LEU A 123 -6.23 8.96 4.60
C LEU A 123 -7.64 8.41 4.80
N ASP A 124 -8.67 9.25 4.74
CA ASP A 124 -10.08 8.85 4.57
C ASP A 124 -10.58 9.09 3.14
N ARG A 125 -9.94 10.03 2.43
CA ARG A 125 -10.26 10.44 1.08
C ARG A 125 -9.11 10.20 0.12
N CYS A 126 -9.44 9.98 -1.14
CA CYS A 126 -8.48 9.86 -2.22
C CYS A 126 -7.76 11.21 -2.45
N PRO A 127 -6.41 11.26 -2.44
CA PRO A 127 -5.69 12.50 -2.73
C PRO A 127 -5.95 13.06 -4.13
N ILE A 128 -6.22 12.20 -5.11
CA ILE A 128 -6.48 12.59 -6.51
C ILE A 128 -7.89 13.19 -6.67
N HIS A 129 -8.88 12.49 -6.12
CA HIS A 129 -10.29 12.72 -6.43
C HIS A 129 -11.09 13.33 -5.29
N GLY A 130 -10.53 13.36 -4.07
CA GLY A 130 -11.22 13.76 -2.86
C GLY A 130 -12.33 12.80 -2.40
N THR A 131 -12.64 11.73 -3.11
CA THR A 131 -13.73 10.79 -2.76
C THR A 131 -13.39 9.92 -1.56
N ALA A 132 -14.39 9.53 -0.77
CA ALA A 132 -14.21 8.62 0.36
C ALA A 132 -13.66 7.26 -0.12
N LEU A 133 -12.69 6.74 0.62
CA LEU A 133 -12.06 5.46 0.32
C LEU A 133 -12.94 4.30 0.78
N LEU A 134 -13.08 3.30 -0.08
CA LEU A 134 -13.86 2.10 0.18
C LEU A 134 -12.93 0.97 0.62
N ASP A 135 -13.21 0.31 1.73
CA ASP A 135 -12.51 -0.91 2.17
C ASP A 135 -13.25 -2.20 1.78
N ARG A 136 -14.48 -2.06 1.26
CA ARG A 136 -15.37 -3.17 0.91
C ARG A 136 -16.10 -2.94 -0.40
N CYS A 137 -16.41 -4.04 -1.06
CA CYS A 137 -17.34 -4.10 -2.18
C CYS A 137 -18.79 -3.88 -1.67
N PRO A 138 -19.74 -3.41 -2.51
CA PRO A 138 -21.16 -3.35 -2.14
C PRO A 138 -21.74 -4.67 -1.62
N CYS A 139 -21.17 -5.83 -1.99
CA CYS A 139 -21.54 -7.13 -1.44
C CYS A 139 -21.06 -7.37 0.02
N GLY A 140 -20.37 -6.41 0.62
CA GLY A 140 -19.86 -6.45 1.99
C GLY A 140 -18.45 -7.07 2.14
N ARG A 141 -17.91 -7.72 1.11
CA ARG A 141 -16.57 -8.32 1.16
C ARG A 141 -15.48 -7.25 1.18
N TYR A 142 -14.51 -7.42 2.08
CA TYR A 142 -13.30 -6.61 2.12
C TYR A 142 -12.44 -6.79 0.87
N PHE A 143 -11.75 -5.73 0.45
CA PHE A 143 -10.73 -5.82 -0.59
C PHE A 143 -9.45 -6.44 -0.02
N SER A 144 -9.22 -7.69 -0.41
CA SER A 144 -8.08 -8.47 0.02
C SER A 144 -6.81 -8.03 -0.70
N GLU A 145 -5.75 -7.77 0.06
CA GLU A 145 -4.38 -7.63 -0.43
C GLU A 145 -3.76 -8.98 -0.83
N ARG A 146 -4.44 -10.07 -0.50
CA ARG A 146 -4.02 -11.44 -0.75
C ARG A 146 -4.47 -11.88 -2.15
N LEU A 147 -3.52 -12.31 -2.95
CA LEU A 147 -3.75 -12.99 -4.22
C LEU A 147 -3.69 -14.51 -3.98
N GLY A 148 -4.84 -15.15 -4.02
CA GLY A 148 -4.99 -16.62 -4.03
C GLY A 148 -5.84 -17.05 -5.22
N ALA A 149 -6.31 -18.29 -5.24
CA ALA A 149 -7.06 -18.88 -6.37
C ALA A 149 -8.16 -17.96 -6.93
N SER A 150 -8.99 -17.37 -6.05
CA SER A 150 -10.07 -16.48 -6.46
C SER A 150 -9.59 -15.21 -7.17
N GLY A 151 -8.43 -14.68 -6.79
CA GLY A 151 -7.85 -13.48 -7.39
C GLY A 151 -7.28 -13.73 -8.79
N TYR A 152 -6.83 -14.95 -9.08
CA TYR A 152 -6.48 -15.37 -10.44
C TYR A 152 -7.74 -15.55 -11.30
N SER A 153 -8.76 -16.24 -10.79
CA SER A 153 -9.98 -16.51 -11.56
C SER A 153 -10.87 -15.28 -11.78
N HIS A 154 -10.77 -14.26 -10.93
CA HIS A 154 -11.57 -13.02 -11.00
C HIS A 154 -10.68 -11.78 -11.08
N ALA A 155 -9.54 -11.89 -11.78
CA ALA A 155 -8.65 -10.76 -11.99
C ALA A 155 -9.42 -9.61 -12.65
N GLY A 156 -9.52 -8.48 -11.95
CA GLY A 156 -10.23 -7.29 -12.42
C GLY A 156 -11.62 -7.07 -11.85
N SER A 157 -12.12 -7.91 -10.94
CA SER A 157 -13.37 -7.62 -10.23
C SER A 157 -13.45 -8.28 -8.85
N CYS A 158 -14.41 -7.83 -8.05
CA CYS A 158 -14.84 -8.61 -6.90
C CYS A 158 -15.47 -9.92 -7.39
N VAL A 159 -15.31 -11.01 -6.64
CA VAL A 159 -15.92 -12.32 -6.92
C VAL A 159 -17.45 -12.27 -7.07
N CYS A 160 -18.13 -11.27 -6.48
CA CYS A 160 -19.57 -11.08 -6.67
C CYS A 160 -19.95 -10.38 -7.98
N GLY A 161 -18.98 -9.87 -8.75
CA GLY A 161 -19.20 -9.11 -9.99
C GLY A 161 -19.68 -7.66 -9.83
N GLN A 162 -20.13 -7.24 -8.63
CA GLN A 162 -20.72 -5.90 -8.44
C GLN A 162 -19.73 -4.74 -8.53
N LEU A 163 -18.43 -5.01 -8.32
CA LEU A 163 -17.39 -4.00 -8.49
C LEU A 163 -16.32 -4.51 -9.43
N VAL A 164 -16.13 -3.78 -10.52
CA VAL A 164 -15.08 -3.99 -11.51
C VAL A 164 -13.93 -3.04 -11.19
N PHE A 165 -12.71 -3.58 -11.08
CA PHE A 165 -11.51 -2.80 -10.78
C PHE A 165 -10.92 -2.12 -12.02
N PHE A 166 -11.19 -2.66 -13.22
CA PHE A 166 -10.80 -2.08 -14.51
C PHE A 166 -11.63 -2.71 -15.64
N THR A 167 -11.86 -1.98 -16.73
CA THR A 167 -12.40 -2.55 -17.97
C THR A 167 -11.28 -3.18 -18.81
N ARG A 168 -11.61 -3.80 -19.94
CA ARG A 168 -10.59 -4.30 -20.88
C ARG A 168 -9.68 -3.17 -21.38
N GLU A 169 -10.27 -2.01 -21.65
CA GLU A 169 -9.58 -0.81 -22.13
C GLU A 169 -8.65 -0.28 -21.05
N THR A 170 -9.16 -0.02 -19.84
CA THR A 170 -8.34 0.54 -18.75
C THR A 170 -7.35 -0.45 -18.16
N CYS A 171 -7.58 -1.75 -18.35
CA CYS A 171 -6.60 -2.80 -18.03
C CYS A 171 -5.38 -2.74 -18.97
N ARG A 172 -5.61 -2.49 -20.26
CA ARG A 172 -4.52 -2.33 -21.24
C ARG A 172 -3.76 -1.04 -21.02
N GLN A 173 -4.50 0.06 -20.91
CA GLN A 173 -3.93 1.39 -20.77
C GLN A 173 -4.79 2.22 -19.82
N PRO A 174 -4.27 2.60 -18.64
CA PRO A 174 -4.97 3.49 -17.72
C PRO A 174 -5.34 4.80 -18.42
N THR A 175 -6.53 5.32 -18.12
CA THR A 175 -7.01 6.61 -18.64
C THR A 175 -6.77 7.75 -17.67
N LEU A 176 -6.27 7.45 -16.47
CA LEU A 176 -5.86 8.46 -15.50
C LEU A 176 -4.65 9.24 -16.04
N ASP A 177 -4.74 10.56 -16.04
CA ASP A 177 -3.60 11.43 -16.35
C ASP A 177 -2.45 11.16 -15.36
N PRO A 178 -1.24 10.77 -15.83
CA PRO A 178 -0.09 10.54 -14.96
C PRO A 178 0.22 11.71 -14.03
N ALA A 179 0.00 12.95 -14.46
CA ALA A 179 0.29 14.14 -13.65
C ALA A 179 -0.54 14.19 -12.37
N LEU A 180 -1.76 13.64 -12.38
CA LEU A 180 -2.63 13.60 -11.20
C LEU A 180 -2.07 12.70 -10.09
N THR A 181 -1.21 11.74 -10.41
CA THR A 181 -0.59 10.85 -9.41
C THR A 181 0.33 11.60 -8.44
N HIS A 182 0.81 12.78 -8.81
CA HIS A 182 1.59 13.67 -7.93
C HIS A 182 0.82 14.18 -6.71
N ALA A 183 -0.50 13.99 -6.67
CA ALA A 183 -1.28 14.20 -5.45
C ALA A 183 -0.79 13.33 -4.26
N PHE A 184 -0.04 12.26 -4.51
CA PHE A 184 0.59 11.43 -3.49
C PHE A 184 1.95 11.91 -3.00
N ASP A 185 2.58 12.89 -3.67
CA ASP A 185 3.94 13.35 -3.34
C ASP A 185 4.09 13.72 -1.85
N PRO A 186 3.16 14.47 -1.21
CA PRO A 186 3.29 14.81 0.20
C PRO A 186 3.22 13.57 1.11
N VAL A 187 2.47 12.54 0.73
CA VAL A 187 2.39 11.26 1.46
C VAL A 187 3.71 10.52 1.38
N VAL A 188 4.26 10.43 0.16
CA VAL A 188 5.51 9.73 -0.13
C VAL A 188 6.66 10.39 0.61
N VAL A 189 6.82 11.71 0.46
CA VAL A 189 7.85 12.49 1.17
C VAL A 189 7.74 12.25 2.68
N TRP A 190 6.54 12.29 3.24
CA TRP A 190 6.34 12.02 4.67
C TRP A 190 6.74 10.60 5.06
N LEU A 191 6.34 9.59 4.27
CA LEU A 191 6.70 8.19 4.54
C LEU A 191 8.20 7.94 4.42
N GLU A 192 8.89 8.58 3.46
CA GLU A 192 10.36 8.52 3.33
C GLU A 192 11.07 9.09 4.57
N ARG A 193 10.54 10.16 5.16
CA ARG A 193 11.06 10.75 6.39
C ARG A 193 10.77 9.88 7.63
N MET A 194 9.66 9.15 7.61
CA MET A 194 9.27 8.23 8.69
C MET A 194 10.00 6.89 8.62
N ALA A 195 10.33 6.39 7.43
CA ALA A 195 10.98 5.09 7.21
C ALA A 195 12.28 4.86 8.03
N PRO A 196 13.21 5.83 8.17
CA PRO A 196 14.43 5.63 8.94
C PRO A 196 14.23 5.70 10.46
N LEU A 197 13.05 6.08 10.94
CA LEU A 197 12.80 6.18 12.38
C LEU A 197 12.85 4.80 13.04
N ILE A 198 13.47 4.74 14.22
CA ILE A 198 13.59 3.51 14.99
C ILE A 198 12.58 3.55 16.13
N ARG A 199 11.79 2.49 16.23
CA ARG A 199 10.87 2.27 17.35
C ARG A 199 11.38 1.14 18.24
N PRO A 200 11.48 1.34 19.56
CA PRO A 200 11.77 0.26 20.50
C PRO A 200 10.75 -0.87 20.38
N LYS A 201 11.23 -2.11 20.28
CA LYS A 201 10.38 -3.29 20.23
C LYS A 201 9.80 -3.55 21.61
N VAL A 202 8.48 -3.66 21.71
CA VAL A 202 7.82 -4.04 22.96
C VAL A 202 7.49 -5.53 22.92
N ALA A 203 7.84 -6.27 23.97
CA ALA A 203 7.75 -7.74 23.96
C ALA A 203 6.30 -8.27 23.94
N SER A 204 5.34 -7.50 24.46
CA SER A 204 3.94 -7.92 24.56
C SER A 204 3.08 -7.33 23.45
N ARG A 205 2.27 -8.18 22.80
CA ARG A 205 1.31 -7.77 21.76
C ARG A 205 0.25 -6.79 22.28
N ALA A 206 -0.24 -6.98 23.51
CA ALA A 206 -1.21 -6.07 24.12
C ALA A 206 -0.61 -4.68 24.32
N TRP A 207 0.65 -4.62 24.78
CA TRP A 207 1.39 -3.38 24.91
C TRP A 207 1.68 -2.74 23.55
N GLN A 208 2.02 -3.54 22.54
CA GLN A 208 2.22 -3.06 21.17
C GLN A 208 0.98 -2.32 20.64
N LEU A 209 -0.21 -2.91 20.77
CA LEU A 209 -1.47 -2.30 20.31
C LEU A 209 -1.80 -1.00 21.04
N ARG A 210 -1.62 -0.96 22.37
CA ARG A 210 -1.82 0.26 23.16
C ARG A 210 -0.83 1.35 22.75
N TRP A 211 0.42 0.97 22.50
CA TRP A 211 1.44 1.90 22.02
C TRP A 211 1.13 2.39 20.61
N ASP A 212 0.67 1.54 19.70
CA ASP A 212 0.29 1.93 18.34
C ASP A 212 -0.79 3.02 18.35
N GLY A 213 -1.81 2.85 19.21
CA GLY A 213 -2.85 3.86 19.40
C GLY A 213 -2.31 5.18 19.95
N ALA A 214 -1.46 5.13 20.98
CA ALA A 214 -0.83 6.34 21.53
C ALA A 214 0.08 7.03 20.49
N TRP A 215 0.88 6.26 19.76
CA TRP A 215 1.78 6.74 18.72
C TRP A 215 1.02 7.45 17.60
N ALA A 216 -0.10 6.89 17.14
CA ALA A 216 -0.94 7.53 16.13
C ALA A 216 -1.37 8.95 16.52
N THR A 217 -1.62 9.21 17.81
CA THR A 217 -1.99 10.56 18.30
C THR A 217 -0.83 11.56 18.33
N LEU A 218 0.41 11.07 18.34
CA LEU A 218 1.62 11.90 18.42
C LEU A 218 2.25 12.20 17.05
N LEU A 219 1.81 11.53 15.98
CA LEU A 219 2.38 11.69 14.63
C LEU A 219 2.50 13.14 14.16
N PRO A 220 1.50 14.04 14.35
CA PRO A 220 1.65 15.43 13.95
C PRO A 220 2.80 16.15 14.69
N GLN A 221 2.93 15.89 16.00
CA GLN A 221 3.95 16.53 16.84
C GLN A 221 5.35 16.06 16.48
N TRP A 222 5.48 14.83 16.03
CA TRP A 222 6.75 14.30 15.54
C TRP A 222 7.14 14.92 14.22
N GLY A 223 6.19 15.09 13.31
CA GLY A 223 6.41 15.82 12.07
C GLY A 223 6.98 17.22 12.33
N GLU A 224 6.39 17.95 13.29
CA GLU A 224 6.89 19.26 13.72
C GLU A 224 8.29 19.16 14.37
N ALA A 225 8.46 18.28 15.37
CA ALA A 225 9.71 18.16 16.11
C ALA A 225 10.89 17.70 15.24
N LEU A 226 10.62 16.91 14.19
CA LEU A 226 11.61 16.40 13.25
C LEU A 226 11.72 17.26 11.97
N GLY A 227 10.95 18.35 11.87
CA GLY A 227 11.09 19.35 10.80
C GLY A 227 10.55 18.93 9.43
N PHE A 228 9.69 17.92 9.33
CA PHE A 228 9.06 17.50 8.07
C PHE A 228 7.54 17.70 8.02
N GLY A 229 6.95 18.22 9.09
CA GLY A 229 5.53 18.59 9.16
C GLY A 229 4.56 17.42 9.08
N TYR A 230 3.28 17.75 8.90
CA TYR A 230 2.18 16.78 8.79
C TYR A 230 1.33 17.09 7.55
N PRO A 231 1.23 16.19 6.56
CA PRO A 231 0.46 16.43 5.33
C PRO A 231 -0.98 16.85 5.62
N SER A 232 -1.45 17.92 4.95
CA SER A 232 -2.79 18.48 5.13
C SER A 232 -3.93 17.53 4.74
N LEU A 233 -3.61 16.59 3.85
CA LEU A 233 -4.47 15.49 3.40
C LEU A 233 -4.68 14.39 4.45
N PHE A 234 -3.88 14.37 5.53
CA PHE A 234 -4.07 13.41 6.60
C PHE A 234 -5.13 13.86 7.61
N LEU A 235 -5.91 12.88 8.07
CA LEU A 235 -6.77 12.99 9.24
C LEU A 235 -5.94 13.43 10.45
N ARG A 236 -6.34 14.54 11.07
CA ARG A 236 -5.78 14.88 12.37
C ARG A 236 -6.30 13.91 13.42
N PRO A 237 -5.43 13.35 14.26
CA PRO A 237 -5.90 12.57 15.40
C PRO A 237 -6.77 13.46 16.29
N PRO A 238 -7.82 12.91 16.91
CA PRO A 238 -8.63 13.66 17.87
C PRO A 238 -7.71 14.26 18.94
N GLU A 239 -7.92 15.53 19.28
CA GLU A 239 -7.11 16.20 20.29
C GLU A 239 -7.18 15.40 21.59
N VAL A 240 -6.06 14.78 21.95
CA VAL A 240 -5.92 14.20 23.27
C VAL A 240 -5.88 15.39 24.20
N ASN A 241 -6.96 15.59 24.98
CA ASN A 241 -7.08 16.61 26.01
C ASN A 241 -5.84 16.54 26.90
N ARG A 242 -4.82 17.35 26.57
CA ARG A 242 -3.59 17.42 27.32
C ARG A 242 -3.96 18.13 28.60
N ARG A 243 -4.26 17.38 29.66
CA ARG A 243 -3.98 17.88 31.00
C ARG A 243 -2.48 18.16 31.00
N CYS A 244 -2.12 19.43 30.80
CA CYS A 244 -0.76 19.89 30.96
C CYS A 244 -0.29 19.40 32.33
N LEU A 245 0.74 18.56 32.35
CA LEU A 245 1.53 18.40 33.55
C LEU A 245 2.23 19.74 33.76
N ALA A 246 1.57 20.63 34.51
CA ALA A 246 2.22 21.81 35.02
C ALA A 246 3.32 21.34 35.98
N VAL A 247 4.53 21.84 35.78
CA VAL A 247 5.58 21.71 36.79
C VAL A 247 5.02 22.40 38.03
N ALA A 248 4.82 21.65 39.11
CA ALA A 248 4.50 22.25 40.38
C ALA A 248 5.71 23.10 40.77
N ASP A 249 5.54 24.41 40.82
CA ASP A 249 6.52 25.29 41.44
C ASP A 249 6.76 24.75 42.85
N SER A 250 8.01 24.39 43.12
CA SER A 250 8.50 24.07 44.46
C SER A 250 8.50 25.37 45.28
N GLY A 251 7.30 25.79 45.66
CA GLY A 251 7.08 26.84 46.64
C GLY A 251 7.84 26.48 47.90
N ARG A 252 8.89 27.25 48.18
CA ARG A 252 9.64 27.20 49.43
C ARG A 252 8.63 27.29 50.59
N LEU A 253 8.60 26.25 51.42
CA LEU A 253 8.09 26.38 52.78
C LEU A 253 9.04 27.31 53.52
N ALA A 254 8.69 28.59 53.59
CA ALA A 254 9.28 29.51 54.55
C ALA A 254 8.57 29.25 55.90
N GLY A 255 9.31 28.60 56.81
CA GLY A 255 9.06 28.71 58.24
C GLY A 255 9.78 29.93 58.82
#